data_AF-A0A5F0LSV6-F1
#
_entry.id   AF-A0A5F0LSV6-F1
#
_cell.length_a   1.000
_cell.length_b   1.000
_cell.length_c   1.000
_cell.angle_alpha   90.00
_cell.angle_beta   90.00
_cell.angle_gamma   90.00
#
_symmetry.space_group_name_H-M   'P 1'
#
loop_
_entity.id
_entity.type
_entity.pdbx_description
1 polymer ?
#
loop_
_entity_poly.entity_id
_entity_poly.type
_entity_poly.pdbx_seq_one_letter_code
_entity_poly.pdbx_strand_id
1 'polypeptide(L)'
;MCTGPRCTENGVLAEAMFAVLGEQIDARPELRVKRTRTHCMVACKAQAPVVVVYPEGVWYRCEDAAAIERVVVEHLEGGREVTDLIFHRLGSGDVNPEEPENV
;
A
#
# COMPACT_ATOMS: atom_id res chain seq x y z
N MET A 1 2.92 1.05 -4.68
CA MET A 1 2.46 -0.34 -4.80
C MET A 1 3.58 -1.15 -5.42
N CYS A 2 3.95 -2.25 -4.79
CA CYS A 2 5.00 -3.13 -5.31
C CYS A 2 4.46 -3.93 -6.51
N THR A 3 5.12 -3.82 -7.66
CA THR A 3 4.86 -4.63 -8.85
C THR A 3 6.01 -5.57 -9.19
N GLY A 4 6.96 -5.74 -8.27
CA GLY A 4 8.12 -6.58 -8.46
C GLY A 4 7.79 -8.07 -8.62
N PRO A 5 8.65 -8.85 -9.30
CA PRO A 5 8.38 -10.23 -9.71
C PRO A 5 8.31 -11.25 -8.56
N ARG A 6 8.63 -10.82 -7.32
CA ARG A 6 8.54 -11.63 -6.10
C ARG A 6 7.33 -11.27 -5.23
N CYS A 7 6.65 -10.16 -5.51
CA CYS A 7 5.48 -9.73 -4.75
C CYS A 7 4.25 -10.56 -5.11
N THR A 8 4.13 -10.89 -6.39
CA THR A 8 3.25 -11.91 -6.96
C THR A 8 4.04 -12.69 -8.00
N GLU A 9 3.56 -13.86 -8.42
CA GLU A 9 4.23 -14.66 -9.44
C GLU A 9 4.51 -13.82 -10.70
N ASN A 10 5.80 -13.59 -10.98
CA ASN A 10 6.30 -12.76 -12.08
C ASN A 10 5.77 -11.32 -12.11
N GLY A 11 5.11 -10.84 -11.05
CA GLY A 11 4.56 -9.49 -10.96
C GLY A 11 3.30 -9.25 -11.80
N VAL A 12 2.78 -10.27 -12.50
CA VAL A 12 1.67 -10.12 -13.46
C VAL A 12 0.40 -9.63 -12.75
N LEU A 13 0.02 -10.30 -11.65
CA LEU A 13 -1.13 -9.88 -10.84
C LEU A 13 -0.90 -8.48 -10.25
N ALA A 14 0.31 -8.19 -9.77
CA ALA A 14 0.60 -6.90 -9.17
C ALA A 14 0.54 -5.74 -10.17
N GLU A 15 1.00 -5.91 -11.42
CA GLU A 15 0.81 -4.88 -12.47
C GLU A 15 -0.67 -4.73 -12.84
N ALA A 16 -1.43 -5.82 -12.94
CA ALA A 16 -2.87 -5.74 -13.19
C ALA A 16 -3.57 -4.94 -12.08
N MET A 17 -3.28 -5.23 -10.81
CA MET A 17 -3.87 -4.49 -9.68
C MET A 17 -3.38 -3.04 -9.60
N PHE A 18 -2.16 -2.75 -10.06
CA PHE A 18 -1.67 -1.38 -10.19
C PHE A 18 -2.42 -0.58 -11.27
N ALA A 19 -2.87 -1.23 -12.35
CA ALA A 19 -3.73 -0.62 -13.35
C ALA A 19 -5.13 -0.33 -12.77
N VAL A 20 -5.74 -1.30 -12.10
CA VAL A 20 -7.04 -1.13 -11.41
C VAL A 20 -6.99 0.01 -10.40
N LEU A 21 -5.91 0.11 -9.60
CA LEU A 21 -5.71 1.22 -8.66
C LEU A 21 -5.69 2.58 -9.37
N GLY A 22 -5.11 2.64 -10.57
CA GLY A 22 -5.14 3.85 -11.40
C GLY A 22 -6.54 4.21 -11.85
N GLU A 23 -7.28 3.27 -12.43
CA GLU A 23 -8.65 3.47 -12.89
C GLU A 23 -9.58 3.94 -11.76
N GLN A 24 -9.45 3.35 -10.56
CA GLN A 24 -10.24 3.74 -9.39
C GLN A 24 -9.90 5.15 -8.90
N ILE A 25 -8.63 5.56 -8.93
CA ILE A 25 -8.24 6.94 -8.56
C ILE A 25 -8.71 7.92 -9.63
N ASP A 26 -8.54 7.60 -10.92
CA ASP A 26 -8.91 8.48 -12.03
C ASP A 26 -10.43 8.71 -12.12
N ALA A 27 -11.24 7.74 -11.65
CA ALA A 27 -12.69 7.88 -11.54
C ALA A 27 -13.15 8.86 -10.43
N ARG A 28 -12.23 9.35 -9.58
CA ARG A 28 -12.50 10.20 -8.40
C ARG A 28 -11.63 11.47 -8.46
N PRO A 29 -11.98 12.45 -9.31
CA PRO A 29 -11.11 13.60 -9.62
C PRO A 29 -10.81 14.50 -8.40
N GLU A 30 -11.63 14.46 -7.36
CA GLU A 30 -11.42 15.14 -6.09
C GLU A 30 -10.35 14.48 -5.20
N LEU A 31 -10.01 13.20 -5.43
CA LEU A 31 -8.93 12.53 -4.71
C LEU A 31 -7.58 13.11 -5.08
N ARG A 32 -6.94 13.77 -4.11
CA ARG A 32 -5.60 14.34 -4.26
C ARG A 32 -4.50 13.32 -3.96
N VAL A 33 -4.61 12.12 -4.53
CA VAL A 33 -3.71 11.00 -4.28
C VAL A 33 -2.76 10.80 -5.46
N LYS A 34 -1.50 10.47 -5.16
CA LYS A 34 -0.54 9.96 -6.15
C LYS A 34 -0.29 8.48 -5.91
N ARG A 35 -0.28 7.70 -6.99
CA ARG A 35 0.17 6.30 -6.97
C ARG A 35 1.57 6.20 -7.55
N THR A 36 2.39 5.38 -6.92
CA THR A 36 3.75 5.10 -7.39
C THR A 36 3.91 3.61 -7.63
N ARG A 37 4.41 3.27 -8.83
CA ARG A 37 4.89 1.93 -9.13
C ARG A 37 6.25 1.76 -8.44
N THR A 38 6.37 0.73 -7.61
CA THR A 38 7.62 0.43 -6.90
C THR A 38 7.98 -1.05 -7.07
N HIS A 39 9.23 -1.41 -6.76
CA HIS A 39 9.65 -2.80 -6.63
C HIS A 39 9.77 -3.16 -5.14
N CYS A 40 10.70 -4.08 -4.81
CA CYS A 40 10.84 -4.69 -3.50
C CYS A 40 10.79 -3.66 -2.36
N MET A 41 9.83 -3.86 -1.46
CA MET A 41 9.72 -3.18 -0.16
C MET A 41 10.01 -4.16 1.00
N VAL A 42 10.68 -5.28 0.72
CA VAL A 42 11.04 -6.35 1.67
C VAL A 42 9.82 -7.08 2.31
N ALA A 43 8.61 -6.81 1.82
CA ALA A 43 7.36 -7.36 2.35
C ALA A 43 6.81 -8.59 1.57
N CYS A 44 7.63 -9.32 0.80
CA CYS A 44 7.14 -10.39 -0.09
C CYS A 44 6.47 -11.56 0.64
N LYS A 45 6.70 -11.73 1.95
CA LYS A 45 5.98 -12.71 2.79
C LYS A 45 4.47 -12.46 2.84
N ALA A 46 4.02 -11.26 2.48
CA ALA A 46 2.60 -10.94 2.36
C ALA A 46 1.90 -11.70 1.21
N GLN A 47 2.65 -12.26 0.25
CA GLN A 47 2.15 -13.09 -0.87
C GLN A 47 1.02 -12.46 -1.71
N ALA A 48 0.92 -11.14 -1.72
CA ALA A 48 -0.06 -10.38 -2.47
C ALA A 48 0.59 -9.10 -3.02
N PRO A 49 -0.02 -8.42 -4.00
CA PRO A 49 0.36 -7.05 -4.31
C PRO A 49 0.29 -6.18 -3.05
N VAL A 50 1.44 -5.63 -2.67
CA VAL A 50 1.56 -4.82 -1.45
C VAL A 50 1.36 -3.35 -1.79
N VAL A 51 0.41 -2.73 -1.10
CA VAL A 51 0.18 -1.28 -1.13
C VAL A 51 0.51 -0.71 0.24
N VAL A 52 1.26 0.40 0.26
CA VAL A 52 1.42 1.23 1.45
C VAL A 52 0.75 2.57 1.18
N VAL A 53 -0.03 3.04 2.16
CA VAL A 53 -0.66 4.37 2.14
C VAL A 53 0.06 5.27 3.13
N TYR A 54 0.45 6.45 2.68
CA TYR A 54 1.09 7.49 3.47
C TYR A 54 0.22 8.75 3.49
N PRO A 55 0.24 9.54 4.57
CA PRO A 55 1.18 9.50 5.71
C PRO A 55 0.88 8.45 6.80
N GLU A 56 -0.25 7.75 6.73
CA GLU A 56 -0.75 6.86 7.78
C GLU A 56 0.13 5.62 8.03
N GLY A 57 0.95 5.22 7.05
CA GLY A 57 1.86 4.08 7.19
C GLY A 57 1.14 2.73 7.23
N VAL A 58 0.01 2.62 6.54
CA VAL A 58 -0.83 1.41 6.51
C VAL A 58 -0.46 0.53 5.34
N TRP A 59 -0.25 -0.77 5.61
CA TRP A 59 0.14 -1.74 4.59
C TRP A 59 -0.96 -2.75 4.34
N TYR A 60 -1.43 -2.78 3.09
CA TYR A 60 -2.53 -3.63 2.62
C TYR A 60 -2.03 -4.77 1.73
N ARG A 61 -2.69 -5.93 1.84
CA ARG A 61 -2.68 -6.97 0.80
C ARG A 61 -3.85 -6.72 -0.14
N CYS A 62 -3.56 -6.48 -1.41
CA CYS A 62 -4.59 -6.22 -2.42
C CYS A 62 -4.59 -7.33 -3.48
N GLU A 63 -5.18 -8.47 -3.13
CA GLU A 63 -5.16 -9.69 -3.96
C GLU A 63 -6.06 -9.59 -5.20
N ASP A 64 -7.07 -8.73 -5.17
CA ASP A 64 -8.03 -8.56 -6.25
C ASP A 64 -8.52 -7.11 -6.40
N ALA A 65 -9.36 -6.88 -7.42
CA ALA A 65 -9.91 -5.57 -7.73
C ALA A 65 -10.86 -5.05 -6.63
N ALA A 66 -11.57 -5.95 -5.92
CA ALA A 66 -12.47 -5.57 -4.84
C ALA A 66 -11.70 -5.04 -3.63
N ALA A 67 -10.54 -5.64 -3.32
CA ALA A 67 -9.63 -5.14 -2.30
C ALA A 67 -9.11 -3.74 -2.64
N ILE A 68 -8.74 -3.50 -3.90
CA ILE A 68 -8.31 -2.18 -4.37
C ILE A 68 -9.45 -1.15 -4.26
N GLU A 69 -10.65 -1.49 -4.73
CA GLU A 69 -11.82 -0.61 -4.64
C GLU A 69 -12.10 -0.21 -3.19
N ARG A 70 -12.08 -1.17 -2.26
CA ARG A 70 -12.27 -0.88 -0.83
C ARG A 70 -11.19 0.04 -0.29
N VAL A 71 -9.91 -0.17 -0.63
CA VAL A 71 -8.82 0.74 -0.21
C VAL A 71 -9.03 2.16 -0.75
N VAL A 72 -9.51 2.31 -1.98
CA VAL A 72 -9.78 3.63 -2.56
C VAL A 72 -10.99 4.29 -1.90
N VAL A 73 -12.13 3.61 -1.87
CA VAL A 73 -13.41 4.16 -1.39
C VAL A 73 -13.41 4.35 0.13
N GLU A 74 -13.06 3.31 0.88
CA GLU A 74 -13.16 3.38 2.33
C GLU A 74 -12.03 4.23 2.91
N HIS A 75 -10.79 3.99 2.49
CA HIS A 75 -9.62 4.63 3.10
C HIS A 75 -9.24 5.95 2.45
N LEU A 76 -8.94 5.98 1.14
CA LEU A 76 -8.44 7.20 0.49
C LEU A 76 -9.51 8.29 0.38
N GLU A 77 -10.75 7.90 0.08
CA GLU A 77 -11.89 8.80 -0.05
C GLU A 77 -12.61 9.00 1.29
N GLY A 78 -12.92 7.91 1.99
CA GLY A 78 -13.70 7.93 3.23
C GLY A 78 -12.90 8.13 4.53
N GLY A 79 -11.56 8.11 4.48
CA GLY A 79 -10.70 8.21 5.67
C GLY A 79 -10.82 7.02 6.65
N ARG A 80 -11.41 5.90 6.22
CA ARG A 80 -11.63 4.69 7.03
C ARG A 80 -10.77 3.54 6.52
N GLU A 81 -9.82 3.12 7.34
CA GLU A 81 -8.96 1.98 7.01
C GLU A 81 -9.72 0.66 6.80
N VAL A 82 -9.23 -0.16 5.86
CA VAL A 82 -9.83 -1.46 5.52
C VAL A 82 -9.18 -2.58 6.36
N THR A 83 -9.60 -2.69 7.61
CA THR A 83 -8.85 -3.42 8.66
C THR A 83 -8.53 -4.88 8.36
N ASP A 84 -9.39 -5.59 7.64
CA ASP A 84 -9.21 -6.99 7.26
C ASP A 84 -8.13 -7.20 6.18
N LEU A 85 -7.83 -6.17 5.38
CA LEU A 85 -6.77 -6.20 4.37
C LEU A 85 -5.39 -5.82 4.93
N ILE A 86 -5.33 -5.29 6.15
CA ILE A 86 -4.10 -4.79 6.76
C ILE A 86 -3.27 -5.94 7.29
N PHE A 87 -1.98 -5.95 6.94
CA PHE A 87 -1.04 -6.94 7.46
C PHE A 87 0.14 -6.32 8.22
N HIS A 88 0.36 -5.02 8.08
CA HIS A 88 1.40 -4.30 8.79
C HIS A 88 1.05 -2.82 8.93
N ARG A 89 1.61 -2.20 9.97
CA ARG A 89 1.49 -0.78 10.26
C ARG A 89 2.87 -0.28 10.63
N LEU A 90 3.23 0.89 10.14
CA LEU A 90 4.40 1.59 10.67
C LEU A 90 4.13 1.90 12.14
N GLY A 91 5.03 1.45 13.02
CA GLY A 91 5.12 1.94 14.38
C GLY A 91 5.88 3.27 14.44
N SER A 92 6.18 3.73 15.64
CA SER A 92 7.17 4.76 15.87
C SER A 92 8.58 4.21 15.58
N GLY A 93 9.01 4.31 14.31
CA GLY A 93 10.39 4.13 13.84
C GLY A 93 11.00 2.72 13.98
N ASP A 94 11.89 2.37 13.05
CA ASP A 94 12.88 1.29 13.14
C ASP A 94 14.27 1.81 13.54
N VAL A 95 14.42 3.13 13.60
CA VAL A 95 15.54 3.81 14.25
C VAL A 95 15.27 3.92 15.74
N ASN A 96 16.17 3.35 16.54
CA ASN A 96 16.26 3.69 17.96
C ASN A 96 16.38 5.21 18.06
N PRO A 97 15.62 5.90 18.94
CA PRO A 97 15.89 7.30 19.20
C PRO A 97 17.36 7.41 19.56
N GLU A 98 18.10 8.26 18.86
CA GLU A 98 19.50 8.54 19.19
C GLU A 98 19.54 8.85 20.69
N GLU A 99 20.31 8.05 21.45
CA GLU A 99 20.57 8.37 22.86
C GLU A 99 21.11 9.81 22.86
N PRO A 100 20.56 10.72 23.69
CA PRO A 100 21.04 12.08 23.71
C PRO A 100 22.54 12.05 23.98
N GLU A 101 23.31 12.58 23.04
CA GLU A 101 24.76 12.74 23.16
C GLU A 101 25.01 13.43 24.50
N ASN A 102 25.74 12.76 25.40
CA ASN A 102 25.96 13.23 26.77
C ASN A 102 26.49 14.68 26.77
N VAL A 103 25.62 15.65 27.06
CA VAL A 103 25.97 17.05 27.38
C VAL A 103 26.23 17.16 28.87
#